data_AF-A0A0E0D493-F1
#
_entry.id   AF-A0A0E0D493-F1
#
_cell.length_a   1.000
_cell.length_b   1.000
_cell.length_c   1.000
_cell.angle_alpha   90.00
_cell.angle_beta   90.00
_cell.angle_gamma   90.00
#
_symmetry.space_group_name_H-M   'P 1'
#
loop_
_entity.id
_entity.type
_entity.pdbx_description
1 polymer ?
#
loop_
_entity_poly.entity_id
_entity_poly.type
_entity_poly.pdbx_seq_one_letter_code
_entity_poly.pdbx_strand_id
1 'polypeptide(L)'
;MEGREGGELGSAYKAAMRNGVTVAVKRMRDMNRVEFEEHIQMLGDLRHPNVLSPVGYHYRREEKLIVSEFMPRGSLLYVLHGDQRPDRVVLDWPARMRIAVGVVRGMAYLHEKLGIPAMRLVSMDGADFDAIHSCRRGRLTPLAV
;
A
#
# COMPACT_ATOMS: atom_id res chain seq x y z
N MET A 1 -0.60 0.76 22.99
CA MET A 1 -0.53 2.08 22.33
C MET A 1 0.90 2.24 21.86
N GLU A 2 1.16 2.12 20.56
CA GLU A 2 2.46 2.48 20.01
C GLU A 2 2.22 3.11 18.65
N GLY A 3 2.32 4.44 18.61
CA GLY A 3 2.24 5.25 17.41
C GLY A 3 3.64 5.59 16.94
N ARG A 4 3.95 5.24 15.69
CA ARG A 4 5.18 5.54 14.93
C ARG A 4 4.79 5.39 13.44
N GLU A 5 5.09 6.27 12.49
CA GLU A 5 5.83 7.54 12.38
C GLU A 5 5.03 8.40 11.39
N GLY A 6 4.92 9.71 11.67
CA GLY A 6 4.16 10.64 10.84
C GLY A 6 5.02 11.18 9.69
N GLY A 7 4.86 10.60 8.50
CA GLY A 7 5.11 11.30 7.25
C GLY A 7 3.97 12.28 6.94
N GLU A 8 4.24 13.23 6.04
CA GLU A 8 3.39 14.37 5.66
C GLU A 8 1.98 13.99 5.15
N LEU A 9 1.69 12.69 4.96
CA LEU A 9 0.40 12.17 4.50
C LEU A 9 -0.10 11.00 5.36
N GLY A 10 -0.15 11.24 6.68
CA GLY A 10 -0.97 10.48 7.62
C GLY A 10 -0.48 9.07 7.96
N SER A 11 -1.17 8.44 8.92
CA SER A 11 -0.73 7.20 9.59
C SER A 11 -1.37 5.96 8.94
N ALA A 12 -0.59 4.90 8.76
CA ALA A 12 -1.08 3.57 8.40
C ALA A 12 -1.21 2.67 9.64
N TYR A 13 -2.25 1.83 9.69
CA TYR A 13 -2.46 0.88 10.78
C TYR A 13 -3.07 -0.45 10.30
N LYS A 14 -2.80 -1.51 11.07
CA LYS A 14 -3.39 -2.84 10.88
C LYS A 14 -4.78 -2.89 11.49
N ALA A 15 -5.77 -3.40 10.75
CA ALA A 15 -7.13 -3.63 11.25
C ALA A 15 -7.59 -5.06 10.99
N ALA A 16 -8.25 -5.67 11.98
CA ALA A 16 -8.92 -6.95 11.85
C ALA A 16 -10.42 -6.72 11.64
N MET A 17 -10.96 -7.20 10.53
CA MET A 17 -12.38 -7.11 10.19
C MET A 17 -13.16 -8.22 10.89
N ARG A 18 -14.48 -8.02 11.08
CA ARG A 18 -15.37 -9.00 11.74
C ARG A 18 -15.41 -10.36 11.04
N ASN A 19 -15.15 -10.38 9.74
CA ASN A 19 -15.07 -11.59 8.92
C ASN A 19 -13.71 -12.33 9.03
N GLY A 20 -12.81 -11.88 9.91
CA GLY A 20 -11.47 -12.48 10.09
C GLY A 20 -10.42 -11.99 9.10
N VAL A 21 -10.78 -11.14 8.13
CA VAL A 21 -9.83 -10.57 7.17
C VAL A 21 -9.00 -9.47 7.85
N THR A 22 -7.68 -9.50 7.66
CA THR A 22 -6.80 -8.42 8.11
C THR A 22 -6.49 -7.49 6.94
N VAL A 23 -6.59 -6.18 7.19
CA VAL A 23 -6.33 -5.14 6.19
C VAL A 23 -5.34 -4.10 6.73
N ALA A 24 -4.66 -3.42 5.81
CA ALA A 24 -3.92 -2.20 6.09
C ALA A 24 -4.84 -1.00 5.80
N VAL A 25 -4.87 -0.03 6.71
CA VAL A 25 -5.66 1.19 6.56
C VAL A 25 -4.73 2.39 6.60
N LYS A 26 -4.66 3.15 5.51
CA LYS A 26 -3.92 4.41 5.42
C LYS A 26 -4.89 5.57 5.58
N ARG A 27 -4.63 6.45 6.57
CA ARG A 27 -5.41 7.67 6.79
C ARG A 27 -4.81 8.81 5.97
N MET A 28 -5.59 9.39 5.08
CA MET A 28 -5.21 10.57 4.30
C MET A 28 -5.56 11.85 5.06
N ARG A 29 -4.65 12.84 5.03
CA ARG A 29 -4.88 14.18 5.57
C ARG A 29 -5.07 15.18 4.44
N ASP A 30 -5.73 16.29 4.74
CA ASP A 30 -5.76 17.49 3.90
C ASP A 30 -6.30 17.35 2.46
N MET A 31 -6.98 16.25 2.12
CA MET A 31 -7.68 16.12 0.84
C MET A 31 -9.14 16.56 0.95
N ASN A 32 -9.62 17.35 0.00
CA ASN A 32 -11.05 17.59 -0.15
C ASN A 32 -11.76 16.38 -0.79
N ARG A 33 -13.09 16.42 -0.95
CA ARG A 33 -13.85 15.29 -1.48
C ARG A 33 -13.45 14.94 -2.92
N VAL A 34 -13.33 15.96 -3.76
CA VAL A 34 -13.01 15.80 -5.19
C VAL A 34 -11.63 15.19 -5.35
N GLU A 35 -10.62 15.75 -4.67
CA GLU A 35 -9.25 15.23 -4.67
C GLU A 35 -9.17 13.78 -4.19
N PHE A 36 -9.94 13.43 -3.15
CA PHE A 36 -9.96 12.07 -2.62
C PHE A 36 -10.63 11.09 -3.60
N GLU A 37 -11.75 11.47 -4.21
CA GLU A 37 -12.45 10.64 -5.20
C GLU A 37 -11.59 10.45 -6.47
N GLU A 38 -10.94 11.50 -6.97
CA GLU A 38 -10.00 11.42 -8.09
C GLU A 38 -8.81 10.51 -7.76
N HIS A 39 -8.26 10.62 -6.54
CA HIS A 39 -7.15 9.79 -6.10
C HIS A 39 -7.54 8.31 -5.99
N ILE A 40 -8.70 8.00 -5.41
CA ILE A 40 -9.21 6.63 -5.32
C ILE A 40 -9.51 6.06 -6.71
N GLN A 41 -10.10 6.85 -7.60
CA GLN A 41 -10.38 6.42 -8.97
C GLN A 41 -9.07 6.07 -9.70
N MET A 42 -8.09 6.96 -9.62
CA MET A 42 -6.76 6.75 -10.19
C MET A 42 -6.09 5.48 -9.64
N LEU A 43 -6.04 5.32 -8.32
CA LEU A 43 -5.47 4.11 -7.68
C LEU A 43 -6.25 2.84 -8.05
N GLY A 44 -7.56 2.96 -8.24
CA GLY A 44 -8.44 1.85 -8.57
C GLY A 44 -8.29 1.33 -10.00
N ASP A 45 -7.85 2.19 -10.91
CA ASP A 45 -7.59 1.85 -12.30
C ASP A 45 -6.21 1.19 -12.49
N LEU A 46 -5.32 1.28 -11.49
CA LEU A 46 -4.03 0.60 -11.49
C LEU A 46 -4.24 -0.91 -11.29
N ARG A 47 -3.79 -1.69 -12.28
CA ARG A 47 -3.87 -3.15 -12.30
C ARG A 47 -2.55 -3.73 -12.79
N HIS A 48 -1.68 -4.09 -11.85
CA HIS A 48 -0.40 -4.71 -12.14
C HIS A 48 0.02 -5.66 -11.01
N PRO A 49 0.60 -6.84 -11.29
CA PRO A 49 1.00 -7.80 -10.24
C PRO A 49 2.05 -7.27 -9.25
N ASN A 50 2.73 -6.19 -9.61
CA ASN A 50 3.72 -5.51 -8.78
C ASN A 50 3.28 -4.10 -8.36
N VAL A 51 1.98 -3.83 -8.33
CA VAL A 51 1.40 -2.60 -7.78
C VAL A 51 0.20 -3.00 -6.92
N LEU A 52 0.17 -2.55 -5.67
CA LEU A 52 -0.96 -2.81 -4.80
C LEU A 52 -2.08 -1.83 -5.07
N SER A 53 -3.25 -2.38 -5.39
CA SER A 53 -4.47 -1.59 -5.53
C SER A 53 -5.24 -1.59 -4.20
N PRO A 54 -5.92 -0.47 -3.86
CA PRO A 54 -6.84 -0.46 -2.73
C PRO A 54 -7.96 -1.50 -2.92
N VAL A 55 -8.39 -2.11 -1.82
CA VAL A 55 -9.56 -3.00 -1.79
C VAL A 55 -10.84 -2.23 -1.45
N GLY A 56 -10.72 -1.05 -0.83
CA GLY A 56 -11.85 -0.21 -0.50
C GLY A 56 -11.42 1.12 0.09
N TYR A 57 -12.40 1.96 0.41
CA TYR A 57 -12.17 3.26 1.01
C TYR A 57 -13.32 3.67 1.93
N HIS A 58 -13.03 4.65 2.78
CA HIS A 58 -14.02 5.32 3.61
C HIS A 58 -13.79 6.83 3.54
N TYR A 59 -14.87 7.59 3.32
CA TYR A 59 -14.82 9.05 3.30
C TYR A 59 -15.88 9.64 4.24
N ARG A 60 -15.42 10.44 5.19
CA ARG A 60 -16.19 11.32 6.06
C ARG A 60 -15.44 12.64 6.23
N ARG A 61 -16.15 13.68 6.72
CA ARG A 61 -15.60 15.03 6.88
C ARG A 61 -14.25 15.05 7.62
N GLU A 62 -14.13 14.23 8.66
CA GLU A 62 -12.94 14.18 9.53
C GLU A 62 -12.06 12.95 9.29
N GLU A 63 -12.51 11.98 8.47
CA GLU A 63 -11.79 10.72 8.23
C GLU A 63 -11.80 10.32 6.76
N LYS A 64 -10.60 10.17 6.19
CA LYS A 64 -10.38 9.73 4.81
C LYS A 64 -9.45 8.53 4.87
N LEU A 65 -9.98 7.35 4.59
CA LEU A 65 -9.27 6.09 4.77
C LEU A 65 -9.20 5.34 3.45
N ILE A 66 -8.01 4.85 3.13
CA ILE A 66 -7.76 3.93 2.03
C ILE A 66 -7.47 2.57 2.66
N VAL A 67 -8.13 1.53 2.17
CA VAL A 67 -8.01 0.17 2.71
C VAL A 67 -7.38 -0.72 1.65
N SER A 68 -6.35 -1.47 2.04
CA SER A 68 -5.59 -2.37 1.18
C SER A 68 -5.36 -3.72 1.85
N GLU A 69 -4.91 -4.70 1.07
CA GLU A 69 -4.50 -6.01 1.61
C GLU A 69 -3.38 -5.83 2.66
N PHE A 70 -3.46 -6.59 3.75
CA PHE A 70 -2.42 -6.57 4.77
C PHE A 70 -1.27 -7.51 4.41
N MET A 71 -0.04 -7.00 4.46
CA MET A 71 1.17 -7.79 4.22
C MET A 71 1.71 -8.32 5.56
N PRO A 72 1.61 -9.64 5.84
CA PRO A 72 1.94 -10.20 7.15
C PRO A 72 3.42 -10.15 7.49
N ARG A 73 4.30 -10.06 6.48
CA ARG A 73 5.76 -9.96 6.66
C ARG A 73 6.25 -8.51 6.78
N GLY A 74 5.31 -7.55 6.75
CA GLY A 74 5.64 -6.13 6.80
C GLY A 74 6.44 -5.68 5.59
N SER A 75 7.28 -4.67 5.81
CA SER A 75 8.01 -4.01 4.75
C SER A 75 9.19 -4.81 4.21
N LEU A 76 9.55 -4.64 2.93
CA LEU A 76 10.81 -5.14 2.39
C LEU A 76 11.99 -4.50 3.16
N LEU A 77 11.87 -3.22 3.54
CA LEU A 77 12.82 -2.55 4.44
C LEU A 77 12.96 -3.33 5.76
N TYR A 78 11.83 -3.70 6.38
CA TYR A 78 11.82 -4.50 7.61
C TYR A 78 12.40 -5.89 7.38
N VAL A 79 12.02 -6.60 6.32
CA VAL A 79 12.56 -7.94 6.01
C VAL A 79 14.07 -7.89 5.78
N LEU A 80 14.59 -6.84 5.14
CA LEU A 80 16.01 -6.71 4.85
C LEU A 80 16.85 -6.24 6.05
N HIS A 81 16.30 -5.39 6.92
CA HIS A 81 17.10 -4.66 7.92
C HIS A 81 16.52 -4.69 9.34
N GLY A 82 15.23 -4.95 9.52
CA GLY A 82 14.51 -4.80 10.80
C GLY A 82 14.01 -6.10 11.43
N ASP A 83 13.96 -7.21 10.69
CA ASP A 83 13.46 -8.49 11.21
C ASP A 83 14.53 -9.20 12.06
N GLN A 84 14.38 -9.07 13.37
CA GLN A 84 15.25 -9.69 14.37
C GLN A 84 14.69 -10.99 14.93
N ARG A 85 13.58 -11.49 14.39
CA ARG A 85 12.94 -12.71 14.91
C ARG A 85 13.82 -13.94 14.64
N PRO A 86 13.76 -14.97 15.51
CA PRO A 86 14.50 -16.21 15.30
C PRO A 86 14.13 -16.93 13.99
N ASP A 87 12.87 -16.79 13.55
CA ASP A 87 12.29 -17.37 12.35
C ASP A 87 12.28 -16.39 11.15
N ARG A 88 13.12 -15.35 11.19
CA ARG A 88 13.17 -14.31 10.15
C ARG A 88 13.39 -14.91 8.75
N VAL A 89 12.80 -14.24 7.76
CA VAL A 89 13.02 -14.59 6.36
C VAL A 89 14.34 -14.01 5.89
N VAL A 90 15.31 -14.88 5.60
CA VAL A 90 16.56 -14.47 4.94
C VAL A 90 16.37 -14.54 3.43
N LEU A 91 16.38 -13.38 2.77
CA LEU A 91 16.32 -13.30 1.32
C LEU A 91 17.68 -13.65 0.72
N ASP A 92 17.76 -14.80 0.05
CA ASP A 92 18.90 -15.18 -0.77
C ASP A 92 19.05 -14.29 -2.01
N TRP A 93 20.20 -14.36 -2.66
CA TRP A 93 20.48 -13.51 -3.83
C TRP A 93 19.44 -13.70 -4.97
N PRO A 94 19.05 -14.93 -5.35
CA PRO A 94 17.99 -15.13 -6.33
C PRO A 94 16.66 -14.47 -5.93
N ALA A 95 16.23 -14.55 -4.67
CA ALA A 95 15.02 -13.89 -4.21
C ALA A 95 15.12 -12.36 -4.32
N ARG A 96 16.25 -11.78 -3.93
CA ARG A 96 16.50 -10.33 -4.06
C ARG A 96 16.41 -9.88 -5.52
N MET A 97 16.96 -10.65 -6.44
CA MET A 97 16.86 -10.35 -7.88
C MET A 97 15.43 -10.42 -8.40
N ARG A 98 14.63 -11.42 -7.98
CA ARG A 98 13.21 -11.49 -8.34
C ARG A 98 12.42 -10.28 -7.82
N ILE A 99 12.69 -9.86 -6.59
CA ILE A 99 12.06 -8.68 -5.98
C ILE A 99 12.42 -7.42 -6.75
N ALA A 100 13.71 -7.20 -7.05
CA ALA A 100 14.18 -6.05 -7.83
C ALA A 100 13.52 -5.99 -9.22
N VAL A 101 13.41 -7.12 -9.92
CA VAL A 101 12.71 -7.20 -11.21
C VAL A 101 11.22 -6.86 -11.05
N GLY A 102 10.56 -7.34 -9.99
CA GLY A 102 9.17 -6.99 -9.69
C GLY A 102 8.98 -5.49 -9.46
N VAL A 103 9.85 -4.87 -8.68
CA VAL A 103 9.86 -3.42 -8.43
C VAL A 103 9.99 -2.63 -9.74
N VAL A 104 10.96 -2.98 -10.58
CA VAL A 104 11.18 -2.28 -11.86
C VAL A 104 9.96 -2.41 -12.78
N ARG A 105 9.32 -3.59 -12.84
CA ARG A 105 8.09 -3.79 -13.61
C ARG A 105 6.94 -2.95 -13.09
N GLY A 106 6.75 -2.89 -11.77
CA GLY A 106 5.74 -2.03 -11.14
C GLY A 106 5.97 -0.56 -11.44
N MET A 107 7.20 -0.08 -11.29
CA MET A 107 7.59 1.29 -11.61
C MET A 107 7.38 1.65 -13.08
N ALA A 108 7.78 0.77 -14.00
CA ALA A 108 7.57 0.98 -15.43
C ALA A 108 6.08 1.12 -15.76
N TYR A 109 5.23 0.27 -15.17
CA TYR A 109 3.78 0.35 -15.32
C TYR A 109 3.21 1.67 -14.78
N LEU A 110 3.65 2.11 -13.60
CA LEU A 110 3.20 3.37 -13.01
C LEU A 110 3.59 4.57 -13.88
N HIS A 111 4.82 4.58 -14.41
CA HIS A 111 5.27 5.63 -15.33
C HIS A 111 4.41 5.69 -16.60
N GLU A 112 4.08 4.55 -17.20
CA GLU A 112 3.23 4.48 -18.39
C GLU A 112 1.81 4.99 -18.12
N LYS A 113 1.21 4.59 -16.99
CA LYS A 113 -0.21 4.90 -16.70
C LYS A 113 -0.44 6.29 -16.17
N LEU A 114 0.52 6.85 -15.44
CA LEU A 114 0.32 8.10 -14.72
C LEU A 114 1.08 9.27 -15.35
N GLY A 115 1.96 9.00 -16.33
CA GLY A 115 2.69 10.04 -17.05
C GLY A 115 3.60 10.90 -16.17
N ILE A 116 3.86 10.46 -14.93
CA ILE A 116 4.64 11.21 -13.94
C ILE A 116 6.12 10.83 -14.10
N PRO A 117 7.04 11.80 -14.20
CA PRO A 117 8.46 11.53 -13.95
C PRO A 117 8.64 11.21 -12.46
N ALA A 118 8.55 9.93 -12.09
CA ALA A 118 8.99 9.24 -10.87
C ALA A 118 8.79 9.86 -9.46
N MET A 119 8.27 11.08 -9.27
CA MET A 119 8.45 11.81 -8.01
C MET A 119 7.21 12.55 -7.48
N ARG A 120 6.05 12.42 -8.15
CA ARG A 120 4.78 13.04 -7.69
C ARG A 120 3.61 12.07 -7.56
N LEU A 121 3.85 10.77 -7.62
CA LEU A 121 2.99 9.81 -6.93
C LEU A 121 3.39 9.83 -5.47
N VAL A 122 2.89 10.87 -4.79
CA VAL A 122 2.52 10.88 -3.38
C VAL A 122 3.45 10.03 -2.54
N SER A 123 4.51 10.62 -1.96
CA SER A 123 5.39 10.03 -0.94
C SER A 123 4.80 8.74 -0.35
N MET A 124 5.05 7.63 -1.05
CA MET A 124 4.78 6.29 -0.57
C MET A 124 5.96 6.05 0.35
N ASP A 125 5.81 6.53 1.57
CA ASP A 125 6.64 6.11 2.68
C ASP A 125 6.78 4.59 2.64
N GLY A 126 7.94 4.07 3.05
CA GLY A 126 8.42 2.72 2.73
C GLY A 126 7.37 1.62 2.80
N ALA A 127 6.39 1.73 3.71
CA ALA A 127 5.22 0.87 3.90
C ALA A 127 4.39 0.53 2.63
N ASP A 128 4.32 1.42 1.64
CA ASP A 128 3.47 1.23 0.46
C ASP A 128 4.18 0.50 -0.70
N PHE A 129 5.53 0.48 -0.72
CA PHE A 129 6.33 -0.26 -1.71
C PHE A 129 6.30 -1.78 -1.48
N ASP A 130 5.83 -2.20 -0.31
CA ASP A 130 6.06 -3.52 0.26
C ASP A 130 5.00 -4.57 -0.08
N ALA A 131 4.05 -4.20 -0.91
CA ALA A 131 2.87 -5.00 -1.19
C ALA A 131 3.00 -5.89 -2.44
N ILE A 132 4.22 -6.03 -2.95
CA ILE A 132 4.52 -6.85 -4.12
C ILE A 132 4.82 -8.29 -3.66
N HIS A 133 3.80 -9.02 -3.18
CA HIS A 133 3.72 -10.45 -3.45
C HIS A 133 2.34 -11.02 -3.06
N SER A 134 1.65 -11.54 -4.08
CA SER A 134 0.35 -12.24 -4.05
C SER A 134 -0.89 -11.37 -3.85
N CYS A 135 -1.48 -10.90 -4.95
CA CYS A 135 -2.82 -10.30 -4.94
C CYS A 135 -3.81 -11.18 -5.71
N ARG A 136 -4.96 -11.49 -5.08
CA ARG A 136 -6.17 -12.00 -5.75
C ARG A 136 -7.25 -10.91 -5.71
N ARG A 137 -7.64 -10.52 -6.93
CA ARG A 137 -8.69 -9.59 -7.38
C ARG A 137 -9.90 -9.40 -6.44
N GLY A 138 -10.26 -8.12 -6.24
CA GLY A 138 -11.58 -7.64 -5.82
C GLY A 138 -11.97 -6.35 -6.56
N ARG A 139 -13.28 -6.06 -6.66
CA ARG A 139 -13.78 -4.75 -7.13
C ARG A 139 -13.71 -3.75 -5.98
N LEU A 140 -13.32 -2.51 -6.25
CA LEU A 140 -13.36 -1.44 -5.26
C LEU A 140 -14.81 -1.13 -4.89
N THR A 141 -15.09 -1.13 -3.61
CA THR A 141 -16.40 -0.74 -3.06
C THR A 141 -16.21 0.22 -1.90
N PRO A 142 -17.10 1.22 -1.74
CA PRO A 142 -17.19 1.95 -0.49
C PRO A 142 -17.47 0.97 0.65
N LEU A 143 -16.71 1.04 1.74
CA LEU A 143 -17.00 0.24 2.92
C LEU A 143 -18.23 0.83 3.62
N ALA A 144 -19.36 0.14 3.51
CA ALA A 144 -20.52 0.40 4.34
C ALA A 144 -20.15 0.04 5.79
N VAL A 145 -20.20 1.05 6.67
CA VAL A 145 -20.09 0.90 8.13
C VAL A 145 -21.50 0.77 8.69
#